data_AF-A0A147K1R1-F1
#
_entry.id   AF-A0A147K1R1-F1
#
_cell.length_a   1.000
_cell.length_b   1.000
_cell.length_c   1.000
_cell.angle_alpha   90.00
_cell.angle_beta   90.00
_cell.angle_gamma   90.00
#
_symmetry.space_group_name_H-M   'P 1'
#
loop_
_entity.id
_entity.type
_entity.pdbx_description
1 polymer ?
#
loop_
_entity_poly.entity_id
_entity_poly.type
_entity_poly.pdbx_seq_one_letter_code
_entity_poly.pdbx_strand_id
1 'polypeptide(L)'
;MMRQIVALIFVFSLAAILILVAASIPFGEFPKREIGGFRGESVGQRILDEAPQTTGAANVVTSVVWDYRGYDTVGEVTVLFTAVCGVVAVFRALRRKQ
;
A
#
# COMPACT_ATOMS: atom_id res chain seq x y z
N MET A 1 -26.24 -10.12 -21.14
CA MET A 1 -27.08 -10.18 -19.92
C MET A 1 -26.54 -11.17 -18.89
N MET A 2 -26.52 -12.49 -19.13
CA MET A 2 -26.06 -13.47 -18.12
C MET A 2 -24.63 -13.22 -17.60
N ARG A 3 -23.68 -12.89 -18.47
CA ARG A 3 -22.30 -12.52 -18.07
C ARG A 3 -22.25 -11.29 -17.16
N GLN A 4 -23.11 -10.30 -17.39
CA GLN A 4 -23.15 -9.07 -16.59
C GLN A 4 -23.77 -9.34 -15.21
N ILE A 5 -24.82 -10.17 -15.15
CA ILE A 5 -25.44 -10.59 -13.89
C ILE A 5 -24.43 -11.35 -13.03
N VAL A 6 -23.70 -12.30 -13.61
CA VAL A 6 -22.64 -13.04 -12.91
C VAL A 6 -21.53 -12.10 -12.41
N ALA A 7 -21.07 -11.17 -13.23
CA ALA A 7 -20.06 -10.19 -12.83
C ALA A 7 -20.55 -9.30 -11.67
N LEU A 8 -21.80 -8.83 -11.72
CA LEU A 8 -22.39 -8.04 -10.65
C LEU A 8 -22.47 -8.82 -9.35
N ILE A 9 -22.97 -10.07 -9.38
CA ILE A 9 -23.03 -10.93 -8.20
C ILE A 9 -21.63 -11.10 -7.58
N PHE A 10 -20.60 -11.32 -8.39
CA PHE A 10 -19.23 -11.44 -7.92
C PHE A 10 -18.69 -10.15 -7.29
N VAL A 11 -18.92 -9.00 -7.91
CA VAL A 11 -18.48 -7.70 -7.38
C VAL A 11 -19.17 -7.38 -6.06
N PHE A 12 -20.49 -7.61 -5.97
CA PHE A 12 -21.24 -7.38 -4.74
C PHE A 12 -20.85 -8.35 -3.63
N SER A 13 -20.62 -9.62 -3.94
CA SER A 13 -20.16 -10.59 -2.94
C SER A 13 -18.78 -10.24 -2.41
N LEU A 14 -17.83 -9.85 -3.29
CA LEU A 14 -16.51 -9.39 -2.88
C LEU A 14 -16.59 -8.13 -2.02
N ALA A 15 -17.38 -7.14 -2.42
CA ALA A 15 -17.58 -5.92 -1.64
C ALA A 15 -18.17 -6.21 -0.27
N ALA A 16 -19.18 -7.09 -0.20
CA ALA A 16 -19.78 -7.50 1.08
C ALA A 16 -18.76 -8.18 1.99
N ILE A 17 -17.93 -9.08 1.45
CA ILE A 17 -16.84 -9.72 2.20
C ILE A 17 -15.86 -8.68 2.74
N LEU A 18 -15.41 -7.74 1.90
CA LEU A 18 -14.47 -6.69 2.32
C LEU A 18 -15.06 -5.77 3.41
N ILE A 19 -16.35 -5.41 3.30
CA ILE A 19 -17.05 -4.59 4.30
C ILE A 19 -17.17 -5.35 5.62
N LEU A 20 -17.55 -6.63 5.59
CA LEU A 20 -17.66 -7.46 6.80
C LEU A 20 -16.30 -7.62 7.49
N VAL A 21 -15.23 -7.81 6.72
CA VAL A 21 -13.86 -7.86 7.26
C VAL A 21 -13.44 -6.52 7.85
N ALA A 22 -13.69 -5.40 7.16
CA ALA A 22 -13.35 -4.08 7.68
C ALA A 22 -14.11 -3.75 8.97
N ALA A 23 -15.39 -4.12 9.03
CA ALA A 23 -16.25 -3.90 10.20
C ALA A 23 -15.87 -4.76 11.42
N SER A 24 -15.13 -5.86 11.23
CA SER A 24 -14.68 -6.72 12.33
C SER A 24 -13.38 -6.26 12.98
N ILE A 25 -12.67 -5.29 12.37
CA ILE A 25 -11.42 -4.74 12.90
C ILE A 25 -11.75 -3.61 13.89
N PRO A 26 -11.27 -3.67 15.15
CA PRO A 26 -11.50 -2.60 16.11
C PRO A 26 -10.82 -1.30 15.65
N PHE A 27 -11.53 -0.19 15.77
CA PHE A 27 -11.02 1.13 15.40
C PHE A 27 -10.35 1.82 16.59
N GLY A 28 -9.20 2.44 16.36
CA GLY A 28 -8.50 3.28 17.35
C GLY A 28 -7.54 2.54 18.29
N GLU A 29 -7.37 1.22 18.14
CA GLU A 29 -6.41 0.44 18.93
C GLU A 29 -5.36 -0.22 18.03
N PHE A 30 -4.12 -0.24 18.49
CA PHE A 30 -3.06 -0.99 17.83
C PHE A 30 -3.17 -2.49 18.16
N PRO A 31 -3.16 -3.38 17.15
CA PRO A 31 -3.25 -4.81 17.40
C PRO A 31 -1.99 -5.30 18.12
N LYS A 32 -2.15 -6.07 19.20
CA LYS A 32 -1.01 -6.72 19.87
C LYS A 32 -0.38 -7.74 18.93
N ARG A 33 0.95 -7.78 18.91
CA ARG A 33 1.70 -8.74 18.10
C ARG A 33 1.94 -9.99 18.92
N GLU A 34 1.28 -11.08 18.54
CA GLU A 34 1.53 -12.42 19.08
C GLU A 34 2.06 -13.33 17.97
N ILE A 35 3.39 -13.49 17.86
CA ILE A 35 4.01 -14.35 16.84
C ILE A 35 4.98 -15.30 17.53
N GLY A 36 4.75 -16.62 17.40
CA GLY A 36 5.68 -17.63 17.92
C GLY A 36 5.91 -17.58 19.43
N GLY A 37 4.91 -17.14 20.21
CA GLY A 37 5.01 -16.98 21.67
C GLY A 37 5.60 -15.64 22.14
N PHE A 38 6.12 -14.82 21.22
CA PHE A 38 6.48 -13.43 21.52
C PHE A 38 5.22 -12.58 21.60
N ARG A 39 5.03 -11.89 22.73
CA ARG A 39 4.00 -10.88 22.95
C ARG A 39 4.67 -9.51 22.98
N GLY A 40 4.32 -8.67 22.03
CA GLY A 40 4.84 -7.31 21.97
C GLY A 40 3.86 -6.33 21.35
N GLU A 41 4.29 -5.08 21.33
CA GLU A 41 3.56 -4.01 20.69
C GLU A 41 3.47 -4.22 19.18
N SER A 42 2.47 -3.58 18.58
CA SER A 42 2.35 -3.54 17.12
C SER A 42 3.56 -2.82 16.51
N VAL A 43 3.87 -3.15 15.25
CA VAL A 43 4.92 -2.42 14.52
C VAL A 43 4.58 -0.93 14.43
N GLY A 44 3.30 -0.57 14.28
CA GLY A 44 2.85 0.81 14.22
C GLY A 44 3.09 1.58 15.52
N GLN A 45 2.82 0.94 16.66
CA GLN A 45 3.06 1.52 17.99
C GLN A 45 4.56 1.77 18.19
N ARG A 46 5.39 0.77 17.91
CA ARG A 46 6.84 0.91 18.03
C ARG A 46 7.40 2.02 17.14
N ILE A 47 6.90 2.15 15.91
CA ILE A 47 7.29 3.25 15.02
C ILE A 47 6.90 4.61 15.61
N LEU A 48 5.70 4.73 16.19
CA LEU A 48 5.29 5.99 16.83
C LEU A 48 6.20 6.38 17.99
N ASP A 49 6.61 5.40 18.79
CA ASP A 49 7.38 5.64 20.01
C ASP A 49 8.88 5.87 19.72
N GLU A 50 9.44 5.17 18.71
CA GLU A 50 10.89 5.15 18.44
C GLU A 50 11.33 5.94 17.20
N ALA A 51 10.45 6.19 16.21
CA ALA A 51 10.85 6.84 14.96
C ALA A 51 11.47 8.23 15.14
N PRO A 52 10.97 9.11 16.04
CA PRO A 52 11.54 10.44 16.22
C PRO A 52 13.02 10.40 16.65
N GLN A 53 13.41 9.42 17.48
CA GLN A 53 14.78 9.31 17.99
C GLN A 53 15.68 8.50 17.05
N THR A 54 15.14 7.49 16.38
CA THR A 54 15.95 6.55 15.56
C THR A 54 16.22 7.05 14.15
N THR A 55 15.27 7.76 13.54
CA THR A 55 15.35 8.18 12.13
C THR A 55 15.79 9.64 11.97
N GLY A 56 15.69 10.44 13.03
CA GLY A 56 15.93 11.88 12.99
C GLY A 56 14.91 12.68 12.17
N ALA A 57 13.87 12.03 11.63
CA ALA A 57 12.83 12.71 10.88
C ALA A 57 11.84 13.40 11.82
N ALA A 58 11.53 14.67 11.54
CA ALA A 58 10.53 15.43 12.30
C ALA A 58 9.09 14.92 12.08
N ASN A 59 8.85 14.16 11.01
CA ASN A 59 7.53 13.64 10.65
C ASN A 59 7.57 12.10 10.54
N VAL A 60 6.72 11.43 11.34
CA VAL A 60 6.63 9.96 11.40
C VAL A 60 6.21 9.35 10.06
N VAL A 61 5.37 10.02 9.26
CA VAL A 61 4.98 9.49 7.94
C VAL A 61 6.20 9.48 7.02
N THR A 62 7.04 10.52 7.07
CA THR A 62 8.24 10.59 6.24
C THR A 62 9.31 9.60 6.68
N SER A 63 9.45 9.32 7.99
CA SER A 63 10.37 8.28 8.44
C SER A 63 9.92 6.90 7.97
N VAL A 64 8.61 6.62 7.93
CA VAL A 64 8.11 5.34 7.41
C VAL A 64 8.41 5.21 5.91
N VAL A 65 8.02 6.20 5.11
CA VAL A 65 8.11 6.10 3.65
C VAL A 65 9.56 6.11 3.17
N TRP A 66 10.44 6.91 3.80
CA TRP A 66 11.84 7.04 3.34
C TRP A 66 12.85 6.14 4.07
N ASP A 67 12.66 5.86 5.36
CA ASP A 67 13.63 5.10 6.16
C ASP A 67 13.16 3.64 6.30
N TYR A 68 12.13 3.38 7.11
CA TYR A 68 11.66 2.01 7.38
C TYR A 68 11.20 1.25 6.12
N ARG A 69 10.59 1.96 5.15
CA ARG A 69 10.04 1.38 3.91
C ARG A 69 10.56 2.10 2.66
N GLY A 70 11.75 2.67 2.72
CA GLY A 70 12.37 3.36 1.58
C GLY A 70 12.47 2.51 0.31
N TYR A 71 12.61 1.19 0.45
CA TYR A 71 12.66 0.28 -0.69
C TYR A 71 11.35 0.23 -1.49
N ASP A 72 10.20 0.34 -0.82
CA ASP A 72 8.90 0.39 -1.49
C ASP A 72 8.78 1.68 -2.33
N THR A 73 9.26 2.82 -1.80
CA THR A 73 9.29 4.11 -2.50
C THR A 73 10.25 4.12 -3.69
N VAL A 74 11.40 3.44 -3.60
CA VAL A 74 12.26 3.22 -4.79
C VAL A 74 11.49 2.46 -5.88
N GLY A 75 10.68 1.48 -5.49
CA GLY A 75 9.76 0.79 -6.39
C GLY A 75 8.73 1.72 -7.02
N GLU A 76 8.06 2.56 -6.24
CA GLU A 76 7.08 3.55 -6.72
C GLU A 76 7.70 4.50 -7.77
N VAL A 77 8.88 5.04 -7.47
CA VAL A 77 9.60 5.92 -8.40
C VAL A 77 9.99 5.17 -9.68
N THR A 78 10.38 3.91 -9.57
CA THR A 78 10.72 3.06 -10.73
C THR A 78 9.49 2.82 -11.63
N VAL A 79 8.32 2.57 -11.04
CA VAL A 79 7.06 2.40 -11.80
C VAL A 79 6.71 3.69 -12.54
N LEU A 80 6.73 4.84 -11.86
CA LEU A 80 6.44 6.14 -12.48
C LEU A 80 7.44 6.47 -13.60
N PHE A 81 8.73 6.25 -13.36
CA PHE A 81 9.77 6.45 -14.36
C PHE A 81 9.55 5.56 -15.60
N THR A 82 9.24 4.28 -15.39
CA THR A 82 8.97 3.33 -16.46
C THR A 82 7.72 3.70 -17.24
N ALA A 83 6.66 4.17 -16.57
CA ALA A 83 5.44 4.64 -17.22
C ALA A 83 5.72 5.83 -18.14
N VAL A 84 6.48 6.82 -17.67
CA VAL A 84 6.90 7.98 -18.49
C VAL A 84 7.75 7.54 -19.68
N CYS A 85 8.73 6.67 -19.47
CA CYS A 85 9.55 6.12 -20.54
C CYS A 85 8.72 5.37 -21.58
N GLY A 86 7.75 4.57 -21.14
CA GLY A 86 6.83 3.82 -22.00
C GLY A 86 5.99 4.73 -22.88
N VAL A 87 5.40 5.78 -22.29
CA VAL A 87 4.65 6.79 -23.06
C VAL A 87 5.56 7.44 -24.10
N VAL A 88 6.74 7.92 -23.72
CA VAL A 88 7.70 8.55 -24.64
C VAL A 88 8.08 7.60 -25.79
N ALA A 89 8.33 6.32 -25.49
CA ALA A 89 8.68 5.31 -26.48
C ALA A 89 7.55 5.11 -27.51
N VAL A 90 6.29 5.00 -27.06
CA VAL A 90 5.11 4.87 -27.94
C VAL A 90 4.97 6.09 -28.86
N PHE A 91 5.03 7.30 -28.30
CA PHE A 91 4.92 8.53 -29.10
C PHE A 91 6.07 8.68 -30.12
N ARG A 92 7.29 8.30 -29.75
CA ARG A 92 8.43 8.28 -30.68
C ARG A 92 8.23 7.26 -31.81
N ALA A 93 7.67 6.09 -31.52
CA ALA A 93 7.39 5.06 -32.53
C ALA A 93 6.30 5.52 -33.51
N LEU A 94 5.23 6.15 -33.01
CA LEU A 94 4.15 6.68 -33.85
C LEU A 94 4.63 7.78 -34.80
N ARG A 95 5.47 8.71 -34.32
CA ARG A 95 6.03 9.80 -35.14
C ARG A 95 6.91 9.31 -36.29
N ARG A 96 7.59 8.16 -36.17
CA ARG A 96 8.43 7.61 -37.25
C ARG A 96 7.64 6.91 -38.36
N LYS A 97 6.36 6.60 -38.12
CA LYS A 97 5.50 5.89 -39.07
C LYS A 97 4.71 6.83 -39.98
N GLN A 98 4.70 8.13 -39.65
CA GLN A 98 4.30 9.23 -40.52
C GLN A 98 5.52 9.76 -41.25
#